data_AF-A0AAI9XET0-F1
#
_entry.id   AF-A0AAI9XET0-F1
#
_cell.length_a   1.000
_cell.length_b   1.000
_cell.length_c   1.000
_cell.angle_alpha   90.00
_cell.angle_beta   90.00
_cell.angle_gamma   90.00
#
_symmetry.space_group_name_H-M   'P 1'
#
loop_
_entity.id
_entity.type
_entity.pdbx_description
1 polymer ?
#
loop_
_entity_poly.entity_id
_entity_poly.type
_entity_poly.pdbx_seq_one_letter_code
_entity_poly.pdbx_strand_id
1 'polypeptide(L)'
;MPPRVSLGAFLANARSALTAPQRASPLTLVVGNESADLDSLCSAVVYAYLRSHAAPHTLHIPISNLPRDDLKLRPEMTAALAHAKLKPSDLLTLDEIPQDLAAKDSRWVLIDHNALTGDLAKKYGSSVVGCVDHHADDHKVPQDTGDEPRVVEKCGSCASLVVECCRSAWEDLAKSETGASDVDEHLARLSLAAILIDTTNLESKDKTTEKDTSAVSFLEKFTSGRGAFFDEISAVKEDISSLGFRDVFRKDYKQWEDLGEGFEASSRHKVMGVSAIVQNLDYLLDKAGGDDNVLLGEFKEWAKEKKMDVGVIMTTSHPGGKFQRELLLWAFNEDAIEYCKKFYQAYKDDLGLESWGEGRLDEVGEGEWRMAWHQKSLSSSRKQVAPMLRQTIKGGTKL
;
A
#
# COMPACT_ATOMS: atom_id res chain seq x y z
N MET A 1 -21.46 -0.15 27.96
CA MET A 1 -20.31 -0.08 27.05
C MET A 1 -19.06 -0.38 27.88
N PRO A 2 -18.08 -1.14 27.34
CA PRO A 2 -16.75 -1.17 27.94
C PRO A 2 -16.17 0.25 28.00
N PRO A 3 -15.37 0.58 29.03
CA PRO A 3 -14.79 1.92 29.17
C PRO A 3 -13.87 2.19 27.99
N ARG A 4 -13.87 3.43 27.48
CA ARG A 4 -12.97 3.82 26.41
C ARG A 4 -11.52 3.78 26.90
N VAL A 5 -10.66 3.10 26.17
CA VAL A 5 -9.23 2.95 26.50
C VAL A 5 -8.36 3.73 25.52
N SER A 6 -7.10 4.02 25.89
CA SER A 6 -6.14 4.60 24.94
C SER A 6 -5.86 3.63 23.78
N LEU A 7 -5.41 4.15 22.63
CA LEU A 7 -5.01 3.32 21.49
C LEU A 7 -3.93 2.30 21.87
N GLY A 8 -2.95 2.70 22.69
CA GLY A 8 -1.90 1.79 23.16
C GLY A 8 -2.45 0.64 24.01
N ALA A 9 -3.37 0.94 24.93
CA ALA A 9 -4.02 -0.08 25.75
C ALA A 9 -4.92 -1.01 24.90
N PHE A 10 -5.62 -0.45 23.91
CA PHE A 10 -6.40 -1.22 22.94
C PHE A 10 -5.51 -2.21 22.15
N LEU A 11 -4.39 -1.75 21.59
CA LEU A 11 -3.46 -2.61 20.85
C LEU A 11 -2.80 -3.67 21.75
N ALA A 12 -2.49 -3.34 23.00
CA ALA A 12 -1.97 -4.31 23.96
C ALA A 12 -3.00 -5.40 24.28
N ASN A 13 -4.28 -5.03 24.42
CA ASN A 13 -5.38 -5.97 24.60
C ASN A 13 -5.58 -6.85 23.36
N ALA A 14 -5.58 -6.25 22.16
CA ALA A 14 -5.67 -6.96 20.90
C ALA A 14 -4.55 -8.01 20.74
N ARG A 15 -3.31 -7.63 21.08
CA ARG A 15 -2.14 -8.54 21.10
C ARG A 15 -2.31 -9.67 22.10
N SER A 16 -2.80 -9.37 23.30
CA SER A 16 -3.04 -10.38 24.34
C SER A 16 -4.11 -11.37 23.91
N ALA A 17 -5.19 -10.90 23.28
CA ALA A 17 -6.25 -11.75 22.75
C ALA A 17 -5.77 -12.63 21.59
N LEU A 18 -4.94 -12.10 20.67
CA LEU A 18 -4.42 -12.84 19.53
C LEU A 18 -3.43 -13.93 19.95
N THR A 19 -2.55 -13.62 20.90
CA THR A 19 -1.44 -14.51 21.32
C THR A 19 -1.78 -15.41 22.51
N ALA A 20 -3.01 -15.34 23.03
CA ALA A 20 -3.47 -16.18 24.12
C ALA A 20 -3.39 -17.68 23.76
N PRO A 21 -2.96 -18.56 24.68
CA PRO A 21 -3.01 -20.01 24.47
C PRO A 21 -4.44 -20.54 24.26
N GLN A 22 -5.41 -19.90 24.92
CA GLN A 22 -6.84 -20.14 24.74
C GLN A 22 -7.49 -18.84 24.26
N ARG A 23 -7.94 -18.85 23.01
CA ARG A 23 -8.55 -17.69 22.35
C ARG A 23 -10.06 -17.76 22.41
N ALA A 24 -10.71 -16.60 22.53
CA ALA A 24 -12.10 -16.49 22.13
C ALA A 24 -12.21 -16.83 20.64
N SER A 25 -13.21 -17.63 20.26
CA SER A 25 -13.44 -18.03 18.87
C SER A 25 -14.87 -17.67 18.45
N PRO A 26 -15.07 -17.08 17.26
CA PRO A 26 -14.01 -16.68 16.32
C PRO A 26 -13.31 -15.37 16.73
N LEU A 27 -12.03 -15.23 16.38
CA LEU A 27 -11.33 -13.93 16.42
C LEU A 27 -11.69 -13.09 15.19
N THR A 28 -11.98 -11.80 15.37
CA THR A 28 -12.17 -10.86 14.26
C THR A 28 -10.87 -10.11 13.98
N LEU A 29 -10.24 -10.38 12.85
CA LEU A 29 -9.02 -9.73 12.39
C LEU A 29 -9.35 -8.68 11.31
N VAL A 30 -8.69 -7.54 11.39
CA VAL A 30 -8.82 -6.42 10.44
C VAL A 30 -7.46 -6.24 9.78
N VAL A 31 -7.38 -6.40 8.46
CA VAL A 31 -6.09 -6.42 7.77
C VAL A 31 -6.09 -5.46 6.59
N GLY A 32 -5.01 -4.68 6.47
CA GLY A 32 -4.70 -3.85 5.31
C GLY A 32 -4.17 -4.67 4.12
N ASN A 33 -3.95 -4.04 2.97
CA ASN A 33 -3.39 -4.73 1.80
C ASN A 33 -1.90 -5.06 1.99
N GLU A 34 -1.34 -5.89 1.11
CA GLU A 34 0.06 -6.33 1.19
C GLU A 34 1.11 -5.25 0.90
N SER A 35 0.70 -4.08 0.37
CA SER A 35 1.60 -2.92 0.27
C SER A 35 1.94 -2.41 1.67
N ALA A 36 1.01 -2.59 2.63
CA ALA A 36 1.11 -2.04 3.98
C ALA A 36 1.61 -0.58 3.95
N ASP A 37 1.04 0.21 3.05
CA ASP A 37 1.24 1.65 3.00
C ASP A 37 0.52 2.35 4.16
N LEU A 38 0.67 3.66 4.23
CA LEU A 38 0.13 4.46 5.31
C LEU A 38 -1.40 4.36 5.41
N ASP A 39 -2.10 4.25 4.27
CA ASP A 39 -3.55 4.12 4.26
C ASP A 39 -3.98 2.79 4.86
N SER A 40 -3.48 1.68 4.33
CA SER A 40 -3.74 0.34 4.87
C SER A 40 -3.45 0.22 6.36
N LEU A 41 -2.30 0.76 6.83
CA LEU A 41 -1.86 0.65 8.22
C LEU A 41 -2.71 1.51 9.18
N CYS A 42 -2.94 2.77 8.85
CA CYS A 42 -3.75 3.67 9.68
C CYS A 42 -5.22 3.24 9.68
N SER A 43 -5.77 2.93 8.51
CA SER A 43 -7.18 2.57 8.34
C SER A 43 -7.53 1.30 9.12
N ALA A 44 -6.67 0.28 9.12
CA ALA A 44 -6.89 -0.94 9.91
C ALA A 44 -6.95 -0.65 11.42
N VAL A 45 -6.04 0.18 11.95
CA VAL A 45 -6.02 0.56 13.38
C VAL A 45 -7.26 1.35 13.77
N VAL A 46 -7.61 2.37 12.99
CA VAL A 46 -8.76 3.24 13.25
C VAL A 46 -10.07 2.45 13.17
N TYR A 47 -10.24 1.65 12.12
CA TYR A 47 -11.41 0.80 11.94
C TYR A 47 -11.57 -0.19 13.12
N ALA A 48 -10.51 -0.91 13.47
CA ALA A 48 -10.56 -1.91 14.53
C ALA A 48 -10.89 -1.27 15.88
N TYR A 49 -10.32 -0.09 16.17
CA TYR A 49 -10.62 0.63 17.40
C TYR A 49 -12.10 1.02 17.48
N LEU A 50 -12.62 1.68 16.43
CA LEU A 50 -14.01 2.17 16.40
C LEU A 50 -15.02 1.02 16.47
N ARG A 51 -14.80 -0.05 15.71
CA ARG A 51 -15.69 -1.22 15.70
C ARG A 51 -15.67 -2.00 17.02
N SER A 52 -14.54 -2.02 17.72
CA SER A 52 -14.47 -2.63 19.06
C SER A 52 -15.27 -1.85 20.11
N HIS A 53 -15.42 -0.54 19.92
CA HIS A 53 -16.17 0.32 20.84
C HIS A 53 -17.62 0.56 20.40
N ALA A 54 -18.00 0.17 19.18
CA ALA A 54 -19.39 0.14 18.72
C ALA A 54 -20.09 -1.15 19.19
N ALA A 55 -21.41 -1.11 19.39
CA ALA A 55 -22.20 -2.33 19.64
C ALA A 55 -22.02 -3.32 18.47
N PRO A 56 -21.85 -4.63 18.72
CA PRO A 56 -22.02 -5.34 20.00
C PRO A 56 -20.75 -5.41 20.89
N HIS A 57 -19.75 -4.57 20.65
CA HIS A 57 -18.45 -4.52 21.36
C HIS A 57 -17.59 -5.77 21.16
N THR A 58 -17.60 -6.33 19.95
CA THR A 58 -16.70 -7.42 19.56
C THR A 58 -15.31 -6.86 19.31
N LEU A 59 -14.28 -7.48 19.90
CA LEU A 59 -12.90 -7.06 19.69
C LEU A 59 -12.47 -7.31 18.24
N HIS A 60 -12.08 -6.24 17.56
CA HIS A 60 -11.46 -6.27 16.24
C HIS A 60 -9.95 -6.08 16.42
N ILE A 61 -9.16 -6.98 15.83
CA ILE A 61 -7.71 -7.02 16.01
C ILE A 61 -7.03 -6.51 14.73
N PRO A 62 -6.41 -5.32 14.73
CA PRO A 62 -5.73 -4.79 13.55
C PRO A 62 -4.42 -5.54 13.30
N ILE A 63 -4.21 -5.98 12.06
CA ILE A 63 -2.99 -6.65 11.59
C ILE A 63 -2.39 -5.84 10.44
N SER A 64 -1.12 -5.47 10.60
CA SER A 64 -0.27 -4.95 9.52
C SER A 64 0.17 -6.11 8.63
N ASN A 65 -0.18 -6.05 7.33
CA ASN A 65 0.11 -7.11 6.37
C ASN A 65 1.56 -7.05 5.84
N LEU A 66 2.51 -7.16 6.76
CA LEU A 66 3.96 -7.25 6.51
C LEU A 66 4.65 -8.03 7.64
N PRO A 67 5.87 -8.53 7.42
CA PRO A 67 6.75 -8.99 8.51
C PRO A 67 7.16 -7.81 9.40
N ARG A 68 7.39 -8.03 10.70
CA ARG A 68 7.71 -6.94 11.65
C ARG A 68 8.94 -6.13 11.24
N ASP A 69 9.96 -6.80 10.74
CA ASP A 69 11.21 -6.16 10.32
C ASP A 69 11.03 -5.18 9.16
N ASP A 70 9.92 -5.23 8.44
CA ASP A 70 9.62 -4.35 7.31
C ASP A 70 8.87 -3.07 7.74
N LEU A 71 8.40 -2.96 9.00
CA LEU A 71 7.83 -1.71 9.51
C LEU A 71 8.82 -0.54 9.46
N LYS A 72 10.12 -0.81 9.60
CA LYS A 72 11.17 0.22 9.49
C LYS A 72 11.26 0.84 8.10
N LEU A 73 10.70 0.18 7.08
CA LEU A 73 10.59 0.70 5.71
C LEU A 73 9.41 1.66 5.56
N ARG A 74 8.70 2.00 6.64
CA ARG A 74 7.58 2.94 6.67
C ARG A 74 7.88 4.06 7.68
N PRO A 75 8.90 4.90 7.46
CA PRO A 75 9.19 6.01 8.35
C PRO A 75 7.97 6.94 8.51
N GLU A 76 7.16 7.12 7.46
CA GLU A 76 5.92 7.88 7.48
C GLU A 76 4.90 7.33 8.49
N MET A 77 4.84 5.99 8.63
CA MET A 77 3.99 5.35 9.63
C MET A 77 4.51 5.61 11.05
N THR A 78 5.84 5.59 11.24
CA THR A 78 6.44 5.89 12.54
C THR A 78 6.13 7.32 12.98
N ALA A 79 6.20 8.29 12.06
CA ALA A 79 5.81 9.67 12.32
C ALA A 79 4.32 9.76 12.67
N ALA A 80 3.43 9.16 11.87
CA ALA A 80 1.99 9.17 12.14
C ALA A 80 1.63 8.56 13.52
N LEU A 81 2.28 7.45 13.89
CA LEU A 81 2.10 6.81 15.20
C LEU A 81 2.54 7.70 16.37
N ALA A 82 3.61 8.48 16.21
CA ALA A 82 4.09 9.37 17.26
C ALA A 82 3.01 10.41 17.64
N HIS A 83 2.28 10.95 16.66
CA HIS A 83 1.12 11.84 16.89
C HIS A 83 -0.06 11.15 17.58
N ALA A 84 -0.09 9.81 17.61
CA ALA A 84 -1.06 9.00 18.32
C ALA A 84 -0.53 8.46 19.67
N LYS A 85 0.65 8.91 20.12
CA LYS A 85 1.38 8.37 21.29
C LYS A 85 1.64 6.85 21.18
N LEU A 86 1.88 6.37 19.96
CA LEU A 86 2.19 4.98 19.64
C LEU A 86 3.60 4.84 19.07
N LYS A 87 4.10 3.60 19.06
CA LYS A 87 5.36 3.18 18.45
C LYS A 87 5.11 2.03 17.47
N PRO A 88 6.01 1.79 16.50
CA PRO A 88 5.91 0.62 15.61
C PRO A 88 5.81 -0.73 16.36
N SER A 89 6.38 -0.82 17.56
CA SER A 89 6.26 -2.01 18.42
C SER A 89 4.85 -2.29 18.92
N ASP A 90 3.96 -1.28 18.92
CA ASP A 90 2.59 -1.43 19.41
C ASP A 90 1.69 -2.10 18.37
N LEU A 91 1.96 -1.89 17.07
CA LEU A 91 1.24 -2.54 15.96
C LEU A 91 1.41 -4.05 16.01
N LEU A 92 0.39 -4.81 15.61
CA LEU A 92 0.49 -6.24 15.36
C LEU A 92 0.73 -6.45 13.86
N THR A 93 1.57 -7.40 13.50
CA THR A 93 1.99 -7.74 12.14
C THR A 93 1.68 -9.20 11.84
N LEU A 94 2.09 -9.69 10.67
CA LEU A 94 1.90 -11.10 10.31
C LEU A 94 2.61 -12.05 11.30
N ASP A 95 3.66 -11.57 11.96
CA ASP A 95 4.49 -12.37 12.89
C ASP A 95 3.74 -12.72 14.17
N GLU A 96 2.70 -11.96 14.53
CA GLU A 96 1.85 -12.26 15.69
C GLU A 96 0.67 -13.19 15.37
N ILE A 97 0.42 -13.53 14.09
CA ILE A 97 -0.64 -14.49 13.74
C ILE A 97 -0.21 -15.90 14.18
N PRO A 98 -0.94 -16.57 15.09
CA PRO A 98 -0.60 -17.93 15.50
C PRO A 98 -0.65 -18.90 14.32
N GLN A 99 0.39 -19.73 14.18
CA GLN A 99 0.45 -20.72 13.08
C GLN A 99 -0.72 -21.71 13.13
N ASP A 100 -1.21 -22.00 14.33
CA ASP A 100 -2.33 -22.89 14.62
C ASP A 100 -3.71 -22.21 14.53
N LEU A 101 -3.79 -20.91 14.21
CA LEU A 101 -5.07 -20.24 13.95
C LEU A 101 -5.72 -20.86 12.71
N ALA A 102 -6.85 -21.55 12.90
CA ALA A 102 -7.58 -22.16 11.80
C ALA A 102 -8.60 -21.19 11.19
N ALA A 103 -8.89 -21.36 9.89
CA ALA A 103 -9.85 -20.52 9.17
C ALA A 103 -11.21 -20.40 9.86
N LYS A 104 -11.76 -21.53 10.32
CA LYS A 104 -13.03 -21.62 11.04
C LYS A 104 -13.07 -20.87 12.38
N ASP A 105 -11.91 -20.59 12.97
CA ASP A 105 -11.75 -19.92 14.26
C ASP A 105 -11.43 -18.42 14.09
N SER A 106 -11.58 -17.90 12.87
CA SER A 106 -11.26 -16.53 12.52
C SER A 106 -12.29 -15.93 11.57
N ARG A 107 -12.43 -14.62 11.64
CA ARG A 107 -13.18 -13.76 10.73
C ARG A 107 -12.24 -12.66 10.24
N TRP A 108 -12.29 -12.34 8.96
CA TRP A 108 -11.38 -11.37 8.35
C TRP A 108 -12.15 -10.21 7.71
N VAL A 109 -11.85 -8.99 8.15
CA VAL A 109 -12.33 -7.75 7.54
C VAL A 109 -11.18 -7.11 6.77
N LEU A 110 -11.39 -6.84 5.50
CA LEU A 110 -10.36 -6.31 4.60
C LEU A 110 -10.47 -4.80 4.53
N ILE A 111 -9.35 -4.11 4.73
CA ILE A 111 -9.26 -2.65 4.64
C ILE A 111 -8.30 -2.31 3.50
N ASP A 112 -8.69 -1.37 2.65
CA ASP A 112 -7.88 -0.89 1.52
C ASP A 112 -7.51 -2.00 0.50
N HIS A 113 -8.32 -3.07 0.50
CA HIS A 113 -8.40 -4.10 -0.54
C HIS A 113 -9.69 -4.91 -0.37
N ASN A 114 -10.08 -5.63 -1.41
CA ASN A 114 -11.27 -6.49 -1.42
C ASN A 114 -10.96 -7.95 -1.82
N ALA A 115 -9.68 -8.33 -1.80
CA ALA A 115 -9.22 -9.70 -2.02
C ALA A 115 -7.93 -9.99 -1.22
N LEU A 116 -7.97 -11.00 -0.34
CA LEU A 116 -6.73 -11.50 0.27
C LEU A 116 -5.79 -12.04 -0.82
N THR A 117 -4.48 -11.86 -0.60
CA THR A 117 -3.42 -12.36 -1.47
C THR A 117 -2.48 -13.31 -0.72
N GLY A 118 -1.62 -14.02 -1.46
CA GLY A 118 -0.57 -14.87 -0.88
C GLY A 118 -1.07 -15.96 0.05
N ASP A 119 -0.33 -16.20 1.13
CA ASP A 119 -0.63 -17.29 2.08
C ASP A 119 -1.87 -17.01 2.94
N LEU A 120 -2.18 -15.73 3.20
CA LEU A 120 -3.45 -15.36 3.84
C LEU A 120 -4.64 -15.76 2.98
N ALA A 121 -4.59 -15.54 1.66
CA ALA A 121 -5.66 -15.97 0.75
C ALA A 121 -5.85 -17.49 0.77
N LYS A 122 -4.75 -18.25 0.68
CA LYS A 122 -4.78 -19.71 0.68
C LYS A 122 -5.38 -20.28 1.96
N LYS A 123 -5.07 -19.67 3.11
CA LYS A 123 -5.48 -20.19 4.42
C LYS A 123 -6.82 -19.64 4.90
N TYR A 124 -7.11 -18.37 4.66
CA TYR A 124 -8.20 -17.63 5.30
C TYR A 124 -9.20 -17.00 4.32
N GLY A 125 -9.04 -17.19 3.00
CA GLY A 125 -9.91 -16.60 1.99
C GLY A 125 -11.40 -16.89 2.20
N SER A 126 -11.75 -18.09 2.68
CA SER A 126 -13.15 -18.47 2.99
C SER A 126 -13.71 -17.86 4.28
N SER A 127 -12.86 -17.21 5.08
CA SER A 127 -13.20 -16.59 6.37
C SER A 127 -13.33 -15.07 6.28
N VAL A 128 -13.28 -14.51 5.05
CA VAL A 128 -13.52 -13.10 4.80
C VAL A 128 -15.00 -12.79 4.99
N VAL A 129 -15.28 -11.81 5.86
CA VAL A 129 -16.64 -11.44 6.26
C VAL A 129 -17.01 -10.01 5.92
N GLY A 130 -16.08 -9.16 5.46
CA GLY A 130 -16.37 -7.77 5.11
C GLY A 130 -15.20 -7.06 4.48
N CYS A 131 -15.46 -5.89 3.88
CA CYS A 131 -14.42 -5.02 3.38
C CYS A 131 -14.82 -3.54 3.37
N VAL A 132 -13.81 -2.66 3.48
CA VAL A 132 -13.89 -1.24 3.14
C VAL A 132 -12.70 -0.94 2.24
N ASP A 133 -12.95 -0.55 0.99
CA ASP A 133 -11.92 -0.42 -0.03
C ASP A 133 -12.27 0.62 -1.09
N HIS A 134 -11.24 1.24 -1.66
CA HIS A 134 -11.33 2.22 -2.74
C HIS A 134 -10.77 1.75 -4.10
N HIS A 135 -10.31 0.50 -4.18
CA HIS A 135 -9.88 -0.13 -5.42
C HIS A 135 -11.05 -0.68 -6.25
N ALA A 136 -10.74 -1.23 -7.43
CA ALA A 136 -11.72 -1.94 -8.24
C ALA A 136 -12.15 -3.23 -7.52
N ASP A 137 -13.43 -3.59 -7.63
CA ASP A 137 -13.98 -4.81 -7.02
C ASP A 137 -13.49 -6.06 -7.76
N ASP A 138 -12.70 -6.90 -7.09
CA ASP A 138 -12.23 -8.20 -7.56
C ASP A 138 -13.28 -9.31 -7.32
N HIS A 139 -14.42 -8.95 -6.71
CA HIS A 139 -15.55 -9.84 -6.42
C HIS A 139 -15.17 -11.06 -5.58
N LYS A 140 -14.19 -10.91 -4.69
CA LYS A 140 -13.74 -11.98 -3.76
C LYS A 140 -14.42 -11.92 -2.40
N VAL A 141 -14.85 -10.73 -1.96
CA VAL A 141 -15.63 -10.58 -0.73
C VAL A 141 -17.10 -10.97 -0.99
N PRO A 142 -17.72 -11.81 -0.15
CA PRO A 142 -19.13 -12.18 -0.26
C PRO A 142 -20.06 -10.96 -0.37
N GLN A 143 -21.20 -11.12 -1.03
CA GLN A 143 -22.22 -10.05 -1.10
C GLN A 143 -22.96 -9.89 0.23
N ASP A 144 -23.18 -10.99 0.96
CA ASP A 144 -23.73 -10.97 2.32
C ASP A 144 -22.57 -11.06 3.32
N THR A 145 -22.33 -9.94 4.00
CA THR A 145 -21.26 -9.75 4.98
C THR A 145 -21.78 -9.76 6.43
N GLY A 146 -23.06 -10.09 6.63
CA GLY A 146 -23.68 -10.10 7.95
C GLY A 146 -23.64 -8.73 8.65
N ASP A 147 -22.94 -8.67 9.78
CA ASP A 147 -22.75 -7.47 10.61
C ASP A 147 -21.55 -6.60 10.19
N GLU A 148 -20.75 -7.06 9.24
CA GLU A 148 -19.63 -6.30 8.69
C GLU A 148 -20.01 -5.58 7.39
N PRO A 149 -19.38 -4.43 7.09
CA PRO A 149 -19.67 -3.69 5.86
C PRO A 149 -19.07 -4.37 4.63
N ARG A 150 -19.69 -4.13 3.48
CA ARG A 150 -19.10 -4.33 2.15
C ARG A 150 -19.12 -3.02 1.38
N VAL A 151 -18.06 -2.23 1.53
CA VAL A 151 -17.90 -0.93 0.86
C VAL A 151 -16.76 -1.02 -0.12
N VAL A 152 -17.07 -0.91 -1.42
CA VAL A 152 -16.09 -0.85 -2.50
C VAL A 152 -16.46 0.33 -3.40
N GLU A 153 -15.78 1.46 -3.20
CA GLU A 153 -16.16 2.74 -3.81
C GLU A 153 -14.94 3.59 -4.14
N LYS A 154 -14.93 4.23 -5.31
CA LYS A 154 -13.83 5.14 -5.67
C LYS A 154 -13.71 6.28 -4.64
N CYS A 155 -12.53 6.43 -4.04
CA CYS A 155 -12.18 7.47 -3.08
C CYS A 155 -10.69 7.82 -3.21
N GLY A 156 -10.27 9.01 -2.78
CA GLY A 156 -8.86 9.38 -2.75
C GLY A 156 -8.05 8.49 -1.80
N SER A 157 -8.60 8.23 -0.61
CA SER A 157 -8.06 7.32 0.40
C SER A 157 -9.14 6.41 0.98
N CYS A 158 -8.79 5.15 1.27
CA CYS A 158 -9.62 4.22 2.02
C CYS A 158 -9.90 4.72 3.45
N ALA A 159 -8.98 5.46 4.07
CA ALA A 159 -9.19 6.09 5.38
C ALA A 159 -10.42 7.00 5.40
N SER A 160 -10.71 7.70 4.31
CA SER A 160 -11.94 8.49 4.18
C SER A 160 -13.19 7.60 4.22
N LEU A 161 -13.17 6.46 3.54
CA LEU A 161 -14.28 5.50 3.60
C LEU A 161 -14.43 4.91 5.00
N VAL A 162 -13.35 4.59 5.71
CA VAL A 162 -13.39 4.10 7.10
C VAL A 162 -14.01 5.14 8.02
N VAL A 163 -13.61 6.41 7.89
CA VAL A 163 -14.19 7.54 8.65
C VAL A 163 -15.69 7.66 8.40
N GLU A 164 -16.12 7.62 7.14
CA GLU A 164 -17.55 7.68 6.80
C GLU A 164 -18.33 6.48 7.34
N CYS A 165 -17.82 5.25 7.16
CA CYS A 165 -18.46 4.03 7.63
C CYS A 165 -18.64 4.01 9.15
N CYS A 166 -17.64 4.53 9.88
CA CYS A 166 -17.63 4.51 11.33
C CYS A 166 -18.14 5.82 11.95
N ARG A 167 -18.57 6.81 11.16
CA ARG A 167 -18.86 8.18 11.62
C ARG A 167 -19.87 8.21 12.77
N SER A 168 -21.01 7.52 12.62
CA SER A 168 -22.04 7.49 13.65
C SER A 168 -21.51 6.90 14.96
N ALA A 169 -20.80 5.77 14.87
CA ALA A 169 -20.21 5.12 16.04
C ALA A 169 -19.14 6.00 16.70
N TRP A 170 -18.35 6.73 15.90
CA TRP A 170 -17.36 7.67 16.40
C TRP A 170 -18.03 8.84 17.13
N GLU A 171 -19.05 9.46 16.54
CA GLU A 171 -19.78 10.56 17.18
C GLU A 171 -20.45 10.14 18.50
N ASP A 172 -21.04 8.95 18.55
CA ASP A 172 -21.64 8.42 19.77
C ASP A 172 -20.57 8.16 20.84
N LEU A 173 -19.44 7.57 20.45
CA LEU A 173 -18.31 7.32 21.34
C LEU A 173 -17.74 8.63 21.91
N ALA A 174 -17.57 9.67 21.08
CA ALA A 174 -17.05 10.97 21.47
C ALA A 174 -17.97 11.73 22.43
N LYS A 175 -19.30 11.55 22.31
CA LYS A 175 -20.28 12.16 23.25
C LYS A 175 -20.35 11.44 24.59
N SER A 176 -20.08 10.13 24.60
CA SER A 176 -20.38 9.27 25.75
C SER A 176 -19.41 9.38 26.92
N GLU A 177 -18.16 9.85 26.72
CA GLU A 177 -17.14 9.87 27.78
C GLU A 177 -16.37 11.20 27.86
N THR A 178 -16.65 11.99 28.89
CA THR A 178 -15.91 13.21 29.22
C THR A 178 -14.47 12.87 29.61
N GLY A 179 -13.48 13.35 28.84
CA GLY A 179 -12.05 13.16 29.12
C GLY A 179 -11.29 12.29 28.11
N ALA A 180 -11.98 11.73 27.09
CA ALA A 180 -11.36 10.93 26.03
C ALA A 180 -10.90 11.74 24.80
N SER A 181 -10.84 13.08 24.90
CA SER A 181 -10.50 13.99 23.80
C SER A 181 -9.18 13.62 23.11
N ASP A 182 -8.18 13.17 23.87
CA ASP A 182 -6.88 12.74 23.33
C ASP A 182 -7.03 11.57 22.35
N VAL A 183 -7.97 10.64 22.58
CA VAL A 183 -8.14 9.47 21.71
C VAL A 183 -8.78 9.88 20.39
N ASP A 184 -9.74 10.80 20.41
CA ASP A 184 -10.32 11.35 19.18
C ASP A 184 -9.27 12.10 18.35
N GLU A 185 -8.42 12.90 19.00
CA GLU A 185 -7.29 13.55 18.33
C GLU A 185 -6.33 12.52 17.72
N HIS A 186 -5.96 11.46 18.45
CA HIS A 186 -5.06 10.43 17.92
C HIS A 186 -5.65 9.67 16.72
N LEU A 187 -6.91 9.26 16.80
CA LEU A 187 -7.63 8.62 15.69
C LEU A 187 -7.73 9.57 14.48
N ALA A 188 -7.98 10.86 14.73
CA ALA A 188 -8.03 11.88 13.71
C ALA A 188 -6.67 12.09 13.03
N ARG A 189 -5.57 12.13 13.80
CA ARG A 189 -4.19 12.23 13.28
C ARG A 189 -3.83 11.03 12.40
N LEU A 190 -4.13 9.79 12.83
CA LEU A 190 -3.88 8.60 12.01
C LEU A 190 -4.70 8.62 10.71
N SER A 191 -5.99 8.98 10.79
CA SER A 191 -6.85 9.07 9.61
C SER A 191 -6.38 10.17 8.64
N LEU A 192 -6.06 11.36 9.15
CA LEU A 192 -5.54 12.46 8.35
C LEU A 192 -4.19 12.11 7.69
N ALA A 193 -3.30 11.39 8.38
CA ALA A 193 -2.00 11.03 7.81
C ALA A 193 -2.17 10.27 6.48
N ALA A 194 -3.09 9.30 6.45
CA ALA A 194 -3.43 8.56 5.23
C ALA A 194 -4.10 9.46 4.18
N ILE A 195 -5.21 10.13 4.54
CA ILE A 195 -6.02 10.90 3.60
C ILE A 195 -5.20 11.99 2.93
N LEU A 196 -4.42 12.75 3.69
CA LEU A 196 -3.66 13.87 3.16
C LEU A 196 -2.52 13.40 2.25
N ILE A 197 -1.87 12.28 2.56
CA ILE A 197 -0.79 11.75 1.73
C ILE A 197 -1.33 11.24 0.38
N ASP A 198 -2.47 10.54 0.36
CA ASP A 198 -3.02 9.99 -0.88
C ASP A 198 -3.68 11.01 -1.78
N THR A 199 -4.26 12.05 -1.18
CA THR A 199 -4.95 13.15 -1.85
C THR A 199 -4.07 14.36 -2.12
N THR A 200 -2.80 14.34 -1.70
CA THR A 200 -1.88 15.50 -1.76
C THR A 200 -2.54 16.71 -1.08
N ASN A 201 -2.87 16.57 0.20
CA ASN A 201 -3.54 17.59 0.99
C ASN A 201 -4.89 18.07 0.40
N LEU A 202 -5.67 17.15 -0.19
CA LEU A 202 -6.89 17.38 -0.97
C LEU A 202 -6.70 18.10 -2.32
N GLU A 203 -5.48 18.33 -2.77
CA GLU A 203 -5.19 19.06 -4.02
C GLU A 203 -5.14 18.16 -5.27
N SER A 204 -5.15 16.83 -5.09
CA SER A 204 -5.11 15.87 -6.20
C SER A 204 -6.42 15.87 -7.00
N LYS A 205 -6.42 16.52 -8.17
CA LYS A 205 -7.61 16.66 -9.04
C LYS A 205 -8.20 15.33 -9.53
N ASP A 206 -7.38 14.31 -9.70
CA ASP A 206 -7.80 13.02 -10.28
C ASP A 206 -8.24 11.99 -9.23
N LYS A 207 -7.83 12.19 -7.98
CA LYS A 207 -8.07 11.25 -6.87
C LYS A 207 -9.07 11.76 -5.84
N THR A 208 -8.96 13.03 -5.43
CA THR A 208 -9.76 13.59 -4.35
C THR A 208 -11.25 13.57 -4.70
N THR A 209 -12.07 13.11 -3.77
CA THR A 209 -13.53 13.03 -3.87
C THR A 209 -14.21 13.84 -2.77
N GLU A 210 -15.54 13.96 -2.85
CA GLU A 210 -16.36 14.58 -1.80
C GLU A 210 -16.25 13.85 -0.46
N LYS A 211 -16.06 12.52 -0.48
CA LYS A 211 -15.86 11.73 0.75
C LYS A 211 -14.55 12.09 1.44
N ASP A 212 -13.48 12.35 0.69
CA ASP A 212 -12.22 12.79 1.27
C ASP A 212 -12.38 14.15 1.97
N THR A 213 -13.08 15.08 1.32
CA THR A 213 -13.34 16.42 1.88
C THR A 213 -14.25 16.35 3.10
N SER A 214 -15.30 15.53 3.05
CA SER A 214 -16.24 15.30 4.15
C SER A 214 -15.54 14.66 5.36
N ALA A 215 -14.68 13.65 5.13
CA ALA A 215 -13.90 13.01 6.17
C ALA A 215 -12.93 13.99 6.82
N VAL A 216 -12.14 14.74 6.04
CA VAL A 216 -11.22 15.75 6.59
C VAL A 216 -11.96 16.80 7.41
N SER A 217 -13.09 17.30 6.93
CA SER A 217 -13.91 18.28 7.66
C SER A 217 -14.44 17.74 8.99
N PHE A 218 -14.72 16.43 9.07
CA PHE A 218 -15.10 15.77 10.31
C PHE A 218 -13.91 15.63 11.27
N LEU A 219 -12.75 15.21 10.77
CA LEU A 219 -11.55 14.98 11.56
C LEU A 219 -10.96 16.28 12.12
N GLU A 220 -11.02 17.38 11.38
CA GLU A 220 -10.57 18.72 11.81
C GLU A 220 -11.39 19.29 12.99
N LYS A 221 -12.47 18.62 13.42
CA LYS A 221 -13.15 18.92 14.69
C LYS A 221 -12.34 18.48 15.92
N PHE A 222 -11.44 17.51 15.75
CA PHE A 222 -10.65 16.90 16.83
C PHE A 222 -9.18 17.31 16.81
N THR A 223 -8.73 17.94 15.73
CA THR A 223 -7.31 18.28 15.54
C THR A 223 -7.17 19.48 14.60
N SER A 224 -6.01 20.15 14.66
CA SER A 224 -5.71 21.33 13.85
C SER A 224 -4.30 21.25 13.23
N GLY A 225 -4.00 22.19 12.33
CA GLY A 225 -2.67 22.28 11.69
C GLY A 225 -2.48 21.31 10.52
N ARG A 226 -3.52 21.07 9.71
CA ARG A 226 -3.51 20.18 8.55
C ARG A 226 -2.31 20.37 7.63
N GLY A 227 -2.00 21.61 7.24
CA GLY A 227 -0.88 21.92 6.33
C GLY A 227 0.48 21.49 6.89
N ALA A 228 0.83 21.96 8.10
CA ALA A 228 2.08 21.59 8.75
C ALA A 228 2.20 20.08 9.00
N PHE A 229 1.09 19.42 9.33
CA PHE A 229 1.05 17.97 9.51
C PHE A 229 1.28 17.22 8.19
N PHE A 230 0.66 17.66 7.09
CA PHE A 230 0.92 17.11 5.76
C PHE A 230 2.37 17.28 5.35
N ASP A 231 2.96 18.46 5.55
CA ASP A 231 4.35 18.75 5.20
C ASP A 231 5.31 17.83 5.98
N GLU A 232 5.07 17.64 7.28
CA GLU A 232 5.84 16.73 8.14
C GLU A 232 5.80 15.29 7.64
N ILE A 233 4.60 14.72 7.46
CA ILE A 233 4.46 13.31 7.05
C ILE A 233 4.98 13.10 5.62
N SER A 234 4.80 14.08 4.72
CA SER A 234 5.30 14.02 3.35
C SER A 234 6.83 14.02 3.31
N ALA A 235 7.46 14.92 4.08
CA ALA A 235 8.93 14.98 4.16
C ALA A 235 9.53 13.66 4.66
N VAL A 236 8.91 13.04 5.68
CA VAL A 236 9.37 11.75 6.21
C VAL A 236 9.13 10.61 5.21
N LYS A 237 8.02 10.63 4.47
CA LYS A 237 7.73 9.63 3.43
C LYS A 237 8.78 9.66 2.30
N GLU A 238 9.21 10.84 1.90
CA GLU A 238 10.18 11.06 0.82
C GLU A 238 11.63 10.80 1.26
N ASP A 239 11.91 10.81 2.57
CA ASP A 239 13.24 10.53 3.11
C ASP A 239 13.56 9.03 3.09
N ILE A 240 14.24 8.62 2.02
CA ILE A 240 14.83 7.28 1.87
C ILE A 240 16.36 7.28 2.02
N SER A 241 16.94 8.33 2.61
CA SER A 241 18.40 8.51 2.70
C SER A 241 19.06 7.39 3.50
N SER A 242 18.41 6.94 4.57
CA SER A 242 18.92 5.88 5.47
C SER A 242 18.76 4.45 4.93
N LEU A 243 17.95 4.25 3.89
CA LEU A 243 17.67 2.90 3.35
C LEU A 243 18.80 2.44 2.41
N GLY A 244 19.21 1.17 2.48
CA GLY A 244 20.05 0.56 1.44
C GLY A 244 19.28 0.31 0.15
N PHE A 245 19.95 0.07 -0.98
CA PHE A 245 19.27 -0.14 -2.28
C PHE A 245 18.24 -1.27 -2.25
N ARG A 246 18.59 -2.42 -1.66
CA ARG A 246 17.63 -3.51 -1.45
C ARG A 246 16.36 -3.07 -0.70
N ASP A 247 16.51 -2.22 0.31
CA ASP A 247 15.38 -1.66 1.08
C ASP A 247 14.57 -0.64 0.26
N VAL A 248 15.24 0.20 -0.53
CA VAL A 248 14.60 1.14 -1.48
C VAL A 248 13.74 0.38 -2.49
N PHE A 249 14.28 -0.68 -3.11
CA PHE A 249 13.54 -1.43 -4.14
C PHE A 249 12.38 -2.23 -3.55
N ARG A 250 12.51 -2.74 -2.33
CA ARG A 250 11.45 -3.54 -1.70
C ARG A 250 10.40 -2.71 -0.95
N LYS A 251 10.64 -1.42 -0.69
CA LYS A 251 9.74 -0.54 0.08
C LYS A 251 8.32 -0.57 -0.49
N ASP A 252 8.14 -0.23 -1.76
CA ASP A 252 6.84 -0.31 -2.47
C ASP A 252 6.98 -1.18 -3.73
N TYR A 253 7.15 -2.48 -3.49
CA TYR A 253 7.33 -3.50 -4.52
C TYR A 253 6.05 -4.28 -4.78
N LYS A 254 5.71 -4.51 -6.05
CA LYS A 254 4.69 -5.48 -6.45
C LYS A 254 5.23 -6.42 -7.51
N GLN A 255 4.82 -7.67 -7.42
CA GLN A 255 5.21 -8.74 -8.35
C GLN A 255 3.98 -9.41 -8.93
N TRP A 256 4.06 -9.75 -10.21
CA TRP A 256 3.05 -10.54 -10.90
C TRP A 256 3.69 -11.72 -11.62
N GLU A 257 2.94 -12.81 -11.68
CA GLU A 257 3.29 -14.01 -12.43
C GLU A 257 2.19 -14.26 -13.46
N ASP A 258 2.55 -14.25 -14.73
CA ASP A 258 1.61 -14.43 -15.83
C ASP A 258 2.06 -15.56 -16.76
N LEU A 259 1.09 -16.27 -17.36
CA LEU A 259 1.35 -17.20 -18.45
C LEU A 259 1.57 -16.39 -19.74
N GLY A 260 2.64 -16.72 -20.46
CA GLY A 260 2.97 -16.10 -21.74
C GLY A 260 2.02 -16.52 -22.88
N GLU A 261 2.11 -15.82 -24.01
CA GLU A 261 1.35 -16.12 -25.22
C GLU A 261 1.59 -17.56 -25.70
N GLY A 262 0.50 -18.29 -25.98
CA GLY A 262 0.53 -19.46 -26.86
C GLY A 262 0.95 -20.82 -26.29
N PHE A 263 0.79 -21.15 -24.99
CA PHE A 263 1.23 -22.48 -24.54
C PHE A 263 0.43 -23.27 -23.49
N GLU A 264 0.67 -24.57 -23.62
CA GLU A 264 0.32 -25.76 -22.83
C GLU A 264 0.70 -25.67 -21.35
N ALA A 265 0.08 -26.55 -20.55
CA ALA A 265 0.14 -26.62 -19.08
C ALA A 265 1.54 -26.77 -18.46
N SER A 266 2.60 -26.94 -19.24
CA SER A 266 4.00 -27.10 -18.80
C SER A 266 4.85 -25.84 -18.84
N SER A 267 4.29 -24.68 -19.22
CA SER A 267 5.08 -23.44 -19.42
C SER A 267 5.40 -22.72 -18.11
N ARG A 268 6.65 -22.23 -17.97
CA ARG A 268 7.08 -21.43 -16.82
C ARG A 268 6.34 -20.08 -16.80
N HIS A 269 5.86 -19.67 -15.63
CA HIS A 269 5.32 -18.34 -15.40
C HIS A 269 6.38 -17.26 -15.66
N LYS A 270 5.98 -16.19 -16.34
CA LYS A 270 6.78 -14.98 -16.57
C LYS A 270 6.61 -14.05 -15.36
N VAL A 271 7.73 -13.63 -14.77
CA VAL A 271 7.75 -12.87 -13.52
C VAL A 271 8.09 -11.41 -13.80
N MET A 272 7.17 -10.50 -13.48
CA MET A 272 7.36 -9.06 -13.59
C MET A 272 7.34 -8.42 -12.21
N GLY A 273 8.36 -7.62 -11.90
CA GLY A 273 8.45 -6.85 -10.65
C GLY A 273 8.51 -5.35 -10.90
N VAL A 274 7.76 -4.57 -10.11
CA VAL A 274 7.78 -3.10 -10.17
C VAL A 274 8.12 -2.54 -8.79
N SER A 275 9.22 -1.79 -8.72
CA SER A 275 9.63 -1.02 -7.54
C SER A 275 9.23 0.44 -7.74
N ALA A 276 8.27 0.93 -6.95
CA ALA A 276 7.90 2.33 -6.95
C ALA A 276 8.74 3.11 -5.93
N ILE A 277 9.38 4.19 -6.36
CA ILE A 277 10.38 4.93 -5.56
C ILE A 277 9.98 6.40 -5.49
N VAL A 278 10.01 6.95 -4.27
CA VAL A 278 9.61 8.35 -3.94
C VAL A 278 10.73 9.38 -4.21
N GLN A 279 11.69 9.03 -5.06
CA GLN A 279 12.82 9.86 -5.48
C GLN A 279 13.12 9.56 -6.95
N ASN A 280 13.71 10.53 -7.66
CA ASN A 280 14.05 10.41 -9.09
C ASN A 280 15.31 9.55 -9.33
N LEU A 281 15.58 9.23 -10.60
CA LEU A 281 16.75 8.46 -11.02
C LEU A 281 18.07 9.17 -10.69
N ASP A 282 18.11 10.51 -10.77
CA ASP A 282 19.30 11.29 -10.35
C ASP A 282 19.64 11.06 -8.88
N TYR A 283 18.64 11.10 -7.99
CA TYR A 283 18.83 10.79 -6.57
C TYR A 283 19.39 9.37 -6.37
N LEU A 284 18.89 8.39 -7.12
CA LEU A 284 19.38 7.01 -7.03
C LEU A 284 20.83 6.88 -7.52
N LEU A 285 21.21 7.65 -8.53
CA LEU A 285 22.60 7.74 -8.98
C LEU A 285 23.50 8.43 -7.96
N ASP A 286 23.04 9.54 -7.36
CA ASP A 286 23.78 10.22 -6.29
C ASP A 286 23.98 9.28 -5.09
N LYS A 287 22.96 8.50 -4.73
CA LYS A 287 23.04 7.46 -3.70
C LYS A 287 24.03 6.35 -4.07
N ALA A 288 24.22 6.08 -5.36
CA ALA A 288 25.22 5.18 -5.91
C ALA A 288 26.62 5.83 -6.06
N GLY A 289 26.83 7.06 -5.55
CA GLY A 289 28.09 7.79 -5.68
C GLY A 289 28.35 8.31 -7.10
N GLY A 290 27.30 8.43 -7.91
CA GLY A 290 27.36 8.80 -9.32
C GLY A 290 27.75 7.65 -10.27
N ASP A 291 27.89 6.42 -9.77
CA ASP A 291 28.25 5.25 -10.57
C ASP A 291 27.01 4.43 -10.98
N ASP A 292 26.73 4.46 -12.28
CA ASP A 292 25.61 3.75 -12.90
C ASP A 292 25.70 2.23 -12.63
N ASN A 293 26.91 1.66 -12.59
CA ASN A 293 27.11 0.23 -12.37
C ASN A 293 26.70 -0.20 -10.96
N VAL A 294 26.82 0.68 -9.96
CA VAL A 294 26.39 0.40 -8.60
C VAL A 294 24.87 0.36 -8.53
N LEU A 295 24.17 1.38 -9.07
CA LEU A 295 22.70 1.40 -9.12
C LEU A 295 22.15 0.18 -9.88
N LEU A 296 22.68 -0.06 -11.08
CA LEU A 296 22.24 -1.14 -11.95
C LEU A 296 22.58 -2.52 -11.38
N GLY A 297 23.74 -2.66 -10.75
CA GLY A 297 24.17 -3.88 -10.08
C GLY A 297 23.26 -4.25 -8.92
N GLU A 298 22.96 -3.29 -8.04
CA GLU A 298 22.04 -3.49 -6.91
C GLU A 298 20.63 -3.87 -7.38
N PHE A 299 20.12 -3.21 -8.43
CA PHE A 299 18.81 -3.56 -8.99
C PHE A 299 18.81 -4.94 -9.67
N LYS A 300 19.92 -5.34 -10.29
CA LYS A 300 20.10 -6.68 -10.88
C LYS A 300 20.15 -7.77 -9.81
N GLU A 301 20.79 -7.54 -8.67
CA GLU A 301 20.76 -8.47 -7.53
C GLU A 301 19.35 -8.58 -6.94
N TRP A 302 18.61 -7.48 -6.85
CA TRP A 302 17.19 -7.50 -6.47
C TRP A 302 16.33 -8.31 -7.45
N ALA A 303 16.54 -8.12 -8.76
CA ALA A 303 15.85 -8.88 -9.80
C ALA A 303 16.15 -10.38 -9.70
N LYS A 304 17.41 -10.77 -9.41
CA LYS A 304 17.80 -12.17 -9.17
C LYS A 304 17.13 -12.73 -7.91
N GLU A 305 17.13 -12.00 -6.80
CA GLU A 305 16.48 -12.41 -5.55
C GLU A 305 15.00 -12.74 -5.78
N LYS A 306 14.33 -11.91 -6.58
CA LYS A 306 12.91 -12.06 -6.92
C LYS A 306 12.63 -12.92 -8.16
N LYS A 307 13.67 -13.44 -8.81
CA LYS A 307 13.58 -14.26 -10.04
C LYS A 307 12.79 -13.55 -11.15
N MET A 308 13.01 -12.25 -11.31
CA MET A 308 12.30 -11.44 -12.29
C MET A 308 12.79 -11.76 -13.72
N ASP A 309 11.84 -11.86 -14.64
CA ASP A 309 12.09 -11.76 -16.07
C ASP A 309 12.11 -10.29 -16.53
N VAL A 310 11.35 -9.45 -15.81
CA VAL A 310 11.23 -8.00 -16.04
C VAL A 310 11.31 -7.26 -14.72
N GLY A 311 12.28 -6.36 -14.63
CA GLY A 311 12.39 -5.39 -13.54
C GLY A 311 11.97 -4.01 -14.01
N VAL A 312 11.17 -3.33 -13.20
CA VAL A 312 10.76 -1.94 -13.46
C VAL A 312 11.09 -1.08 -12.24
N ILE A 313 11.74 0.06 -12.47
CA ILE A 313 11.81 1.16 -11.50
C ILE A 313 10.86 2.25 -12.00
N MET A 314 9.89 2.62 -11.16
CA MET A 314 9.03 3.77 -11.40
C MET A 314 9.27 4.83 -10.34
N THR A 315 9.71 6.01 -10.75
CA THR A 315 9.97 7.11 -9.80
C THR A 315 8.81 8.08 -9.73
N THR A 316 8.67 8.72 -8.58
CA THR A 316 7.87 9.93 -8.37
C THR A 316 8.68 10.91 -7.57
N SER A 317 8.76 12.16 -8.03
CA SER A 317 9.49 13.21 -7.33
C SER A 317 8.86 14.59 -7.58
N HIS A 318 9.26 15.58 -6.78
CA HIS A 318 8.76 16.95 -6.86
C HIS A 318 9.87 18.01 -6.97
N PRO A 319 10.86 17.88 -7.89
CA PRO A 319 11.93 18.87 -8.01
C PRO A 319 11.37 20.27 -8.31
N GLY A 320 11.73 21.24 -7.46
CA GLY A 320 11.18 22.59 -7.54
C GLY A 320 9.65 22.66 -7.38
N GLY A 321 9.05 21.71 -6.66
CA GLY A 321 7.60 21.61 -6.43
C GLY A 321 6.81 21.06 -7.62
N LYS A 322 7.47 20.64 -8.71
CA LYS A 322 6.79 20.09 -9.90
C LYS A 322 6.83 18.57 -9.87
N PHE A 323 5.66 17.94 -9.89
CA PHE A 323 5.55 16.50 -9.94
C PHE A 323 6.14 15.93 -11.24
N GLN A 324 6.98 14.91 -11.11
CA GLN A 324 7.64 14.21 -12.21
C GLN A 324 7.58 12.70 -12.03
N ARG A 325 7.64 11.98 -13.15
CA ARG A 325 7.75 10.53 -13.21
C ARG A 325 8.84 10.12 -14.17
N GLU A 326 9.57 9.09 -13.81
CA GLU A 326 10.51 8.41 -14.70
C GLU A 326 10.26 6.90 -14.63
N LEU A 327 10.63 6.22 -15.70
CA LEU A 327 10.42 4.79 -15.89
C LEU A 327 11.71 4.17 -16.40
N LEU A 328 12.28 3.23 -15.65
CA LEU A 328 13.32 2.33 -16.14
C LEU A 328 12.74 0.93 -16.27
N LEU A 329 12.85 0.36 -17.46
CA LEU A 329 12.36 -0.99 -17.80
C LEU A 329 13.55 -1.86 -18.19
N TRP A 330 13.71 -3.01 -17.54
CA TRP A 330 14.81 -3.94 -17.77
C TRP A 330 14.30 -5.37 -17.98
N ALA A 331 14.56 -5.91 -19.16
CA ALA A 331 14.37 -7.30 -19.54
C ALA A 331 15.66 -8.12 -19.29
N PHE A 332 15.52 -9.28 -18.66
CA PHE A 332 16.65 -10.14 -18.24
C PHE A 332 16.76 -11.47 -19.03
N ASN A 333 15.99 -11.63 -20.11
CA ASN A 333 16.08 -12.76 -21.04
C ASN A 333 15.43 -12.45 -22.40
N GLU A 334 15.67 -13.29 -23.41
CA GLU A 334 15.21 -13.08 -24.80
C GLU A 334 13.69 -12.90 -24.93
N ASP A 335 12.89 -13.76 -24.31
CA ASP A 335 11.43 -13.61 -24.29
C ASP A 335 11.03 -12.24 -23.73
N ALA A 336 11.77 -11.80 -22.70
CA ALA A 336 11.55 -10.52 -22.07
C ALA A 336 11.84 -9.30 -22.91
N ILE A 337 12.87 -9.41 -23.74
CA ILE A 337 13.21 -8.36 -24.70
C ILE A 337 12.05 -8.16 -25.67
N GLU A 338 11.41 -9.24 -26.13
CA GLU A 338 10.31 -9.16 -27.10
C GLU A 338 9.10 -8.41 -26.55
N TYR A 339 8.57 -8.81 -25.39
CA TYR A 339 7.39 -8.14 -24.84
C TYR A 339 7.68 -6.72 -24.35
N CYS A 340 8.89 -6.42 -23.86
CA CYS A 340 9.26 -5.06 -23.48
C CYS A 340 9.34 -4.13 -24.69
N LYS A 341 9.85 -4.62 -25.84
CA LYS A 341 9.81 -3.90 -27.11
C LYS A 341 8.38 -3.71 -27.61
N LYS A 342 7.52 -4.73 -27.52
CA LYS A 342 6.07 -4.62 -27.85
C LYS A 342 5.39 -3.55 -26.98
N PHE A 343 5.64 -3.54 -25.68
CA PHE A 343 5.14 -2.52 -24.76
C PHE A 343 5.59 -1.11 -25.19
N TYR A 344 6.88 -0.92 -25.44
CA TYR A 344 7.40 0.38 -25.86
C TYR A 344 6.73 0.85 -27.16
N GLN A 345 6.61 -0.01 -28.18
CA GLN A 345 5.97 0.37 -29.45
C GLN A 345 4.48 0.70 -29.29
N ALA A 346 3.76 -0.01 -28.42
CA ALA A 346 2.34 0.19 -28.22
C ALA A 346 1.98 1.42 -27.37
N TYR A 347 2.80 1.75 -26.37
CA TYR A 347 2.43 2.72 -25.32
C TYR A 347 3.37 3.92 -25.17
N LYS A 348 4.47 4.03 -25.92
CA LYS A 348 5.40 5.18 -25.80
C LYS A 348 4.72 6.54 -25.93
N ASP A 349 3.75 6.66 -26.84
CA ASP A 349 3.08 7.94 -27.12
C ASP A 349 2.03 8.25 -26.03
N ASP A 350 1.26 7.25 -25.60
CA ASP A 350 0.28 7.39 -24.50
C ASP A 350 0.93 7.77 -23.17
N LEU A 351 2.12 7.21 -22.92
CA LEU A 351 2.90 7.46 -21.71
C LEU A 351 3.78 8.71 -21.84
N GLY A 352 3.95 9.24 -23.06
CA GLY A 352 4.88 10.33 -23.37
C GLY A 352 6.31 10.00 -22.93
N LEU A 353 6.83 8.86 -23.37
CA LEU A 353 8.17 8.40 -23.01
C LEU A 353 9.23 9.15 -23.82
N GLU A 354 10.04 9.94 -23.12
CA GLU A 354 11.21 10.64 -23.67
C GLU A 354 12.47 10.05 -23.06
N SER A 355 13.54 9.87 -23.86
CA SER A 355 14.81 9.31 -23.36
C SER A 355 15.30 10.09 -22.13
N TRP A 356 15.67 9.34 -21.09
CA TRP A 356 16.24 9.91 -19.87
C TRP A 356 17.76 9.99 -20.00
N GLY A 357 18.35 11.12 -19.61
CA GLY A 357 19.81 11.29 -19.54
C GLY A 357 20.56 10.96 -20.83
N GLU A 358 19.97 11.24 -22.00
CA GLU A 358 20.55 10.91 -23.31
C GLU A 358 20.89 9.41 -23.48
N GLY A 359 20.13 8.53 -22.83
CA GLY A 359 20.35 7.08 -22.87
C GLY A 359 21.48 6.61 -21.95
N ARG A 360 21.88 7.41 -20.95
CA ARG A 360 22.90 7.04 -19.95
C ARG A 360 22.66 5.68 -19.29
N LEU A 361 21.40 5.33 -19.04
CA LEU A 361 21.01 4.05 -18.45
C LEU A 361 20.49 3.04 -19.48
N ASP A 362 20.57 3.32 -20.79
CA ASP A 362 20.06 2.41 -21.81
C ASP A 362 21.08 1.30 -22.13
N GLU A 363 20.60 0.10 -22.45
CA GLU A 363 21.41 -1.03 -22.87
C GLU A 363 20.64 -1.93 -23.84
N VAL A 364 21.25 -2.24 -24.98
CA VAL A 364 20.71 -3.14 -25.99
C VAL A 364 21.75 -4.23 -26.25
N GLY A 365 21.60 -5.38 -25.59
CA GLY A 365 22.52 -6.51 -25.70
C GLY A 365 21.81 -7.81 -26.09
N GLU A 366 22.60 -8.87 -26.26
CA GLU A 366 22.10 -10.25 -26.31
C GLU A 366 21.74 -10.68 -24.89
N GLY A 367 20.52 -11.17 -24.67
CA GLY A 367 20.02 -11.62 -23.36
C GLY A 367 19.54 -10.53 -22.39
N GLU A 368 19.89 -9.25 -22.58
CA GLU A 368 19.41 -8.14 -21.76
C GLU A 368 19.03 -6.90 -22.58
N TRP A 369 17.96 -6.22 -22.16
CA TRP A 369 17.52 -4.96 -22.75
C TRP A 369 17.01 -4.02 -21.66
N ARG A 370 17.55 -2.81 -21.59
CA ARG A 370 17.21 -1.81 -20.58
C ARG A 370 17.02 -0.46 -21.23
N MET A 371 15.98 0.26 -20.83
CA MET A 371 15.78 1.65 -21.25
C MET A 371 15.24 2.47 -20.09
N ALA A 372 15.61 3.75 -20.04
CA ALA A 372 15.11 4.73 -19.07
C ALA A 372 14.47 5.94 -19.76
N TRP A 373 13.36 6.41 -19.20
CA TRP A 373 12.57 7.50 -19.77
C TRP A 373 12.06 8.49 -18.71
N HIS A 374 11.95 9.76 -19.11
CA HIS A 374 10.97 10.65 -18.52
C HIS A 374 9.57 10.25 -19.01
N GLN A 375 8.61 10.15 -18.10
CA GLN A 375 7.22 9.82 -18.41
C GLN A 375 6.34 11.06 -18.29
N LYS A 376 5.93 11.67 -19.41
CA LYS A 376 5.12 12.90 -19.41
C LYS A 376 3.66 12.67 -19.04
N SER A 377 3.16 11.46 -19.19
CA SER A 377 1.83 11.07 -18.70
C SER A 377 1.85 10.91 -17.18
N LEU A 378 1.72 12.03 -16.46
CA LEU A 378 1.88 12.08 -15.00
C LEU A 378 0.77 11.33 -14.24
N SER A 379 -0.40 11.13 -14.85
CA SER A 379 -1.51 10.35 -14.26
C SER A 379 -1.28 8.82 -14.32
N SER A 380 -0.35 8.36 -15.16
CA SER A 380 -0.08 6.92 -15.36
C SER A 380 0.85 6.37 -14.28
N SER A 381 0.28 5.91 -13.17
CA SER A 381 1.02 5.23 -12.09
C SER A 381 1.31 3.76 -12.42
N ARG A 382 1.89 3.03 -11.47
CA ARG A 382 1.98 1.55 -11.51
C ARG A 382 0.62 0.89 -11.81
N LYS A 383 -0.50 1.45 -11.34
CA LYS A 383 -1.86 0.93 -11.59
C LYS A 383 -2.24 0.98 -13.08
N GLN A 384 -1.59 1.82 -13.90
CA GLN A 384 -1.79 1.90 -15.35
C GLN A 384 -0.68 1.19 -16.12
N VAL A 385 0.58 1.42 -15.75
CA VAL A 385 1.76 0.88 -16.47
C VAL A 385 1.88 -0.63 -16.30
N ALA A 386 1.64 -1.18 -15.10
CA ALA A 386 1.75 -2.62 -14.87
C ALA A 386 0.73 -3.43 -15.70
N PRO A 387 -0.57 -3.07 -15.77
CA PRO A 387 -1.50 -3.73 -16.70
C PRO A 387 -1.09 -3.68 -18.17
N MET A 388 -0.60 -2.54 -18.66
CA MET A 388 -0.12 -2.40 -20.05
C MET A 388 1.04 -3.36 -20.36
N LEU A 389 2.03 -3.44 -19.46
CA LEU A 389 3.16 -4.35 -19.62
C LEU A 389 2.73 -5.82 -19.53
N ARG A 390 1.87 -6.16 -18.56
CA ARG A 390 1.30 -7.51 -18.42
C ARG A 390 0.47 -7.94 -19.62
N GLN A 391 -0.25 -7.02 -20.27
CA GLN A 391 -0.98 -7.30 -21.50
C GLN A 391 -0.03 -7.80 -22.59
N THR A 392 1.11 -7.15 -22.77
CA THR A 392 2.12 -7.59 -23.76
C THR A 392 2.81 -8.91 -23.38
N ILE A 393 3.05 -9.16 -22.08
CA ILE A 393 3.58 -10.45 -21.59
C ILE A 393 2.62 -11.60 -21.94
N LYS A 394 1.31 -11.37 -21.86
CA LYS A 394 0.26 -12.35 -22.18
C LYS A 394 -0.01 -12.51 -23.68
N GLY A 395 0.67 -11.74 -24.54
CA GLY A 395 0.40 -11.72 -25.98
C GLY A 395 -0.80 -10.87 -26.40
N GLY A 396 -1.36 -10.06 -25.50
CA GLY A 396 -2.43 -9.13 -25.84
C GLY A 396 -1.90 -7.97 -26.68
N THR A 397 -2.68 -7.54 -27.68
CA THR A 397 -2.48 -6.28 -28.39
C THR A 397 -3.20 -5.15 -27.66
N LYS A 398 -2.67 -3.92 -27.73
CA LYS A 398 -3.37 -2.72 -27.25
C LYS A 398 -4.79 -2.68 -27.84
N LEU A 399 -5.78 -2.50 -26.97
CA LEU A 399 -7.20 -2.45 -27.34
C LEU A 399 -7.56 -1.12 -28.00
#